data_AF-A0AAU1G4Z3-F1
#
_entry.id   AF-A0AAU1G4Z3-F1
#
_cell.length_a   1.000
_cell.length_b   1.000
_cell.length_c   1.000
_cell.angle_alpha   90.00
_cell.angle_beta   90.00
_cell.angle_gamma   90.00
#
_symmetry.space_group_name_H-M   'P 1'
#
loop_
_entity.id
_entity.type
_entity.pdbx_description
1 polymer ?
#
loop_
_entity_poly.entity_id
_entity_poly.type
_entity_poly.pdbx_seq_one_letter_code
_entity_poly.pdbx_strand_id
1 'polypeptide(L)'
;MYVCSCFGITDKQVKEHAAAGACTPRQIASATKAGTECGSCVRAIQGLLGRGACPRRELLEKGNATAVLAAGPRLVPEPALAEAA
;
A
#
# COMPACT_ATOMS: atom_id res chain seq x y z
N MET A 1 1.95 17.95 12.07
CA MET A 1 1.85 17.06 13.25
C MET A 1 2.67 15.81 13.03
N TYR A 2 3.18 15.20 14.11
CA TYR A 2 3.77 13.86 14.04
C TYR A 2 2.66 12.82 13.97
N VAL A 3 2.78 11.90 13.02
CA VAL A 3 1.86 10.78 12.80
C VAL A 3 2.45 9.50 13.38
N CYS A 4 3.76 9.30 13.27
CA CYS A 4 4.46 8.18 13.91
C CYS A 4 5.52 8.70 14.88
N SER A 5 5.33 8.43 16.18
CA SER A 5 6.30 8.83 17.22
C SER A 5 7.56 7.96 17.21
N CYS A 6 7.45 6.68 16.84
CA CYS A 6 8.59 5.74 16.87
C CYS A 6 9.71 6.11 15.88
N PHE A 7 9.30 6.58 14.70
CA PHE A 7 10.23 6.93 13.61
C PHE A 7 10.23 8.43 13.29
N GLY A 8 9.51 9.26 14.06
CA GLY A 8 9.48 10.70 13.86
C GLY A 8 8.84 11.14 12.54
N ILE A 9 7.84 10.42 12.04
CA ILE A 9 7.22 10.71 10.73
C ILE A 9 6.10 11.73 10.90
N THR A 10 6.13 12.78 10.06
CA THR A 10 5.14 13.86 10.08
C THR A 10 4.02 13.66 9.06
N ASP A 11 2.89 14.34 9.25
CA ASP A 11 1.79 14.31 8.28
C ASP A 11 2.20 14.86 6.91
N LYS A 12 3.14 15.80 6.88
CA LYS A 12 3.72 16.33 5.64
C LYS A 12 4.46 15.24 4.88
N GLN A 13 5.35 14.51 5.54
CA GLN A 13 6.07 13.38 4.93
C GLN A 13 5.09 12.34 4.37
N VAL A 14 4.04 11.99 5.13
CA VAL A 14 3.01 11.05 4.66
C VAL A 14 2.33 11.55 3.38
N LYS A 15 2.00 12.85 3.31
CA LYS A 15 1.39 13.46 2.12
C LYS A 15 2.36 13.55 0.93
N GLU A 16 3.62 13.85 1.18
CA GLU A 16 4.67 13.89 0.14
C GLU A 16 4.89 12.51 -0.47
N HIS A 17 4.98 11.47 0.36
CA HIS A 17 5.07 10.09 -0.14
C HIS A 17 3.79 9.66 -0.85
N ALA A 18 2.61 10.09 -0.39
CA ALA A 18 1.35 9.85 -1.10
C ALA A 18 1.35 10.52 -2.48
N ALA A 19 1.83 11.75 -2.59
CA ALA A 19 1.99 12.46 -3.87
C ALA A 19 3.04 11.80 -4.78
N ALA A 20 4.08 11.20 -4.20
CA ALA A 20 5.08 10.41 -4.92
C ALA A 20 4.58 9.01 -5.35
N GLY A 21 3.34 8.63 -5.01
CA GLY A 21 2.70 7.39 -5.44
C GLY A 21 2.56 6.30 -4.37
N ALA A 22 2.92 6.59 -3.11
CA ALA A 22 2.69 5.67 -1.98
C ALA A 22 1.24 5.78 -1.47
N CYS A 23 0.33 5.14 -2.19
CA CYS A 23 -1.10 5.21 -1.93
C CYS A 23 -1.63 4.21 -0.88
N THR A 24 -0.77 3.34 -0.31
CA THR A 24 -1.15 2.43 0.79
C THR A 24 -0.34 2.72 2.05
N PRO A 25 -0.88 2.42 3.25
CA PRO A 25 -0.10 2.42 4.49
C PRO A 25 1.14 1.52 4.38
N ARG A 26 1.05 0.42 3.63
CA ARG A 26 2.15 -0.51 3.41
C ARG A 26 3.25 0.10 2.55
N GLN A 27 2.91 0.85 1.50
CA GLN A 27 3.89 1.59 0.69
C GLN A 27 4.50 2.75 1.47
N ILE A 28 3.70 3.47 2.27
CA ILE A 28 4.22 4.49 3.20
C ILE A 28 5.20 3.85 4.18
N ALA A 29 4.88 2.68 4.74
CA ALA A 29 5.78 1.92 5.61
C ALA A 29 7.07 1.51 4.89
N SER A 30 7.02 1.09 3.63
CA SER A 30 8.22 0.77 2.84
C SER A 30 9.11 2.00 2.59
N ALA A 31 8.52 3.18 2.42
CA ALA A 31 9.28 4.42 2.19
C ALA A 31 9.82 5.07 3.48
N THR A 32 9.07 4.97 4.59
CA THR A 32 9.30 5.77 5.81
C THR A 32 9.52 4.95 7.09
N LYS A 33 9.30 3.63 7.06
CA LYS A 33 9.19 2.74 8.23
C LYS A 33 8.01 3.03 9.16
N ALA A 34 7.14 3.99 8.85
CA ALA A 34 5.95 4.25 9.65
C ALA A 34 5.06 3.01 9.76
N GLY A 35 4.73 2.61 10.99
CA GLY A 35 3.80 1.50 11.24
C GLY A 35 4.42 0.10 11.28
N THR A 36 5.76 -0.02 11.29
CA THR A 36 6.46 -1.32 11.42
C THR A 36 6.88 -1.68 12.84
N GLU A 37 6.67 -0.78 13.81
CA GLU A 37 6.99 -0.98 15.23
C GLU A 37 5.67 -1.19 16.02
N CYS A 38 5.21 -0.24 16.82
CA CYS A 38 3.98 -0.38 17.61
C CYS A 38 2.67 -0.32 16.79
N GLY A 39 2.71 0.12 15.53
CA GLY A 39 1.57 0.13 14.62
C GLY A 39 0.45 1.16 14.91
N SER A 40 0.54 1.95 15.98
CA SER A 40 -0.51 2.92 16.38
C SER A 40 -0.84 3.95 15.30
N CYS A 41 0.17 4.36 14.53
CA CYS A 41 0.04 5.33 13.44
C CYS A 41 -0.70 4.82 12.20
N VAL A 42 -0.91 3.51 12.04
CA VAL A 42 -1.44 2.92 10.80
C VAL A 42 -2.84 3.43 10.46
N ARG A 43 -3.72 3.58 11.47
CA ARG A 43 -5.09 4.09 11.25
C ARG A 43 -5.10 5.59 10.94
N ALA A 44 -4.21 6.36 11.56
CA ALA A 44 -4.03 7.78 11.23
C ALA A 44 -3.52 7.95 9.79
N ILE A 45 -2.54 7.15 9.37
CA ILE A 45 -2.03 7.14 7.99
C ILE A 45 -3.15 6.77 7.00
N GLN A 46 -3.97 5.76 7.29
CA GLN A 46 -5.14 5.42 6.45
C GLN A 46 -6.13 6.59 6.34
N GLY A 47 -6.36 7.32 7.43
CA GLY A 47 -7.21 8.51 7.42
C GLY A 47 -6.65 9.63 6.55
N LEU A 48 -5.33 9.85 6.60
CA LEU A 48 -4.63 10.85 5.79
C LEU A 48 -4.62 10.50 4.29
N LEU A 49 -4.49 9.23 3.94
CA LEU A 49 -4.58 8.75 2.57
C LEU A 49 -6.03 8.74 2.04
N GLY A 50 -7.03 8.75 2.94
CA GLY A 50 -8.45 8.68 2.56
C GLY A 50 -8.90 7.29 2.10
N ARG A 51 -10.22 7.07 2.09
CA ARG A 51 -10.89 5.80 1.72
C ARG A 51 -10.79 5.40 0.24
N GLY A 52 -9.91 6.01 -0.55
CA GLY A 52 -9.91 5.84 -2.00
C GLY A 52 -8.63 6.21 -2.75
N ALA A 53 -7.56 6.70 -2.10
CA ALA A 53 -6.36 7.13 -2.84
C ALA A 53 -5.56 5.97 -3.46
N CYS A 54 -6.01 4.73 -3.25
CA CYS A 54 -5.29 3.57 -3.71
C CYS A 54 -5.84 3.02 -5.03
N PRO A 55 -5.03 2.99 -6.10
CA PRO A 55 -5.43 2.42 -7.37
C PRO A 55 -5.71 0.92 -7.29
N ARG A 56 -5.63 0.26 -6.11
CA ARG A 56 -6.18 -1.09 -5.93
C ARG A 56 -7.68 -1.12 -6.16
N ARG A 57 -8.45 -0.10 -5.75
CA ARG A 57 -9.89 -0.01 -6.09
C ARG A 57 -10.06 0.19 -7.60
N GLU A 58 -9.24 1.03 -8.20
CA GLU A 58 -9.27 1.28 -9.65
C GLU A 58 -8.77 0.09 -10.49
N LEU A 59 -7.82 -0.71 -9.98
CA LEU A 59 -7.33 -1.96 -10.57
C LEU A 59 -8.29 -3.11 -10.33
N LEU A 60 -9.07 -3.12 -9.24
CA LEU A 60 -10.20 -4.04 -9.07
C LEU A 60 -11.36 -3.64 -10.01
N GLU A 61 -11.57 -2.35 -10.26
CA GLU A 61 -12.61 -1.85 -11.17
C GLU A 61 -12.25 -2.08 -12.65
N LYS A 62 -10.98 -1.85 -13.02
CA LYS A 62 -10.42 -2.21 -14.35
C LYS A 62 -10.26 -3.72 -14.50
N GLY A 63 -9.95 -4.43 -13.42
CA GLY A 63 -9.82 -5.88 -13.35
C GLY A 63 -11.17 -6.54 -13.06
N ASN A 64 -12.11 -6.38 -14.00
CA ASN A 64 -13.34 -7.15 -14.19
C ASN A 64 -13.62 -8.21 -13.09
N ALA A 65 -14.13 -7.78 -11.94
CA ALA A 65 -14.44 -8.66 -10.80
C ALA A 65 -15.49 -9.74 -11.15
N THR A 66 -16.16 -9.58 -12.30
CA THR A 66 -17.16 -10.53 -12.82
C THR A 66 -16.56 -11.58 -13.77
N ALA A 67 -15.33 -11.43 -14.26
CA ALA A 67 -14.71 -12.43 -15.16
C ALA A 67 -14.06 -13.61 -14.42
N VAL A 68 -13.56 -13.41 -13.19
CA VAL A 68 -12.93 -14.48 -12.39
C VAL A 68 -13.95 -15.49 -11.86
N LEU A 69 -15.25 -15.13 -11.81
CA LEU A 69 -16.30 -16.05 -11.37
C LEU A 69 -16.83 -16.96 -12.49
N ALA A 70 -16.46 -16.71 -13.76
CA ALA A 70 -16.90 -17.51 -14.91
C ALA A 70 -15.82 -18.43 -15.49
N ALA A 71 -14.54 -18.19 -15.20
CA ALA A 71 -13.45 -19.07 -15.57
C ALA A 71 -12.80 -19.62 -14.30
N GLY A 72 -12.92 -20.94 -14.10
CA GLY A 72 -12.28 -21.65 -12.99
C GLY A 72 -10.79 -21.30 -12.87
N PRO A 73 -10.19 -21.55 -11.69
CA PRO A 73 -8.86 -21.06 -11.36
C PRO A 73 -7.80 -21.65 -12.29
N ARG A 74 -7.42 -20.88 -13.32
CA ARG A 74 -6.17 -21.13 -14.04
C ARG A 74 -5.08 -20.35 -13.32
N LEU A 75 -4.25 -21.11 -12.62
CA LEU A 75 -3.01 -20.71 -11.96
C LEU A 75 -2.21 -19.76 -12.88
N VAL A 76 -1.91 -18.56 -12.41
CA VAL A 76 -0.96 -17.61 -13.03
C VAL A 76 0.40 -17.72 -12.35
N PRO A 77 1.49 -17.40 -13.07
CA PRO A 77 2.77 -18.10 -13.00
C PRO A 77 3.72 -17.62 -11.89
N GLU A 78 4.63 -18.52 -11.53
CA GLU A 78 5.70 -18.35 -10.54
C GLU A 78 6.62 -17.15 -10.85
N PRO A 79 7.03 -16.35 -9.85
CA PRO A 79 8.06 -15.35 -10.03
C PRO A 79 9.44 -16.02 -10.12
N ALA A 80 10.11 -15.86 -11.25
CA ALA A 80 11.49 -16.30 -11.48
C ALA A 80 12.43 -15.67 -10.45
N LEU A 81 12.99 -16.50 -9.56
CA LEU A 81 14.15 -16.17 -8.76
C LEU A 81 15.40 -16.46 -9.60
N ALA A 82 16.12 -15.40 -9.98
CA ALA A 82 17.40 -15.50 -10.71
C ALA A 82 18.53 -15.94 -9.77
N GLU A 83 19.45 -16.73 -10.35
CA GLU A 83 20.50 -17.57 -9.78
C GLU A 83 21.57 -16.88 -8.90
N ALA A 84 22.10 -17.68 -7.97
CA ALA A 84 23.42 -17.52 -7.37
C ALA A 84 24.49 -18.12 -8.29
N ALA A 85 25.60 -17.39 -8.47
CA ALA A 85 26.85 -17.88 -9.05
C ALA A 85 27.98 -17.65 -8.05
#